data_AF-A0A0F2RNT7-F1
#
_entry.id   AF-A0A0F2RNT7-F1
#
_cell.length_a   1.000
_cell.length_b   1.000
_cell.length_c   1.000
_cell.angle_alpha   90.00
_cell.angle_beta   90.00
_cell.angle_gamma   90.00
#
_symmetry.space_group_name_H-M   'P 1'
#
loop_
_entity.id
_entity.type
_entity.pdbx_description
1 polymer ?
#
loop_
_entity_poly.entity_id
_entity_poly.type
_entity_poly.pdbx_seq_one_letter_code
_entity_poly.pdbx_strand_id
1 'polypeptide(L)'
;MCNALSPERAVLWAVLHDAAVHRRVGERLHDGLFTTAFHRACFTACRTLRAAGAGRLEETAVCAAPGTAFSDSERRALARMLRVEPPARVRDNVDDLVAALDDRAHGRVVNLLRLVN
;
A
#
# COMPACT_ATOMS: atom_id res chain seq x y z
N MET A 1 -1.83 0.11 23.88
CA MET A 1 -1.20 1.03 22.91
C MET A 1 -1.71 0.66 21.52
N CYS A 2 -2.63 1.45 20.96
CA CYS A 2 -3.18 1.18 19.63
C CYS A 2 -2.09 1.45 18.59
N ASN A 3 -1.62 0.41 17.90
CA ASN A 3 -0.82 0.56 16.68
C ASN A 3 -1.70 1.22 15.61
N ALA A 4 -1.82 2.55 15.64
CA ALA A 4 -2.60 3.30 14.66
C ALA A 4 -2.09 2.94 13.26
N LEU A 5 -2.97 2.35 12.45
CA LEU A 5 -2.68 2.02 11.07
C LEU A 5 -2.55 3.35 10.30
N SER A 6 -1.39 3.61 9.68
CA SER A 6 -1.23 4.81 8.86
C SER A 6 -2.00 4.65 7.55
N PRO A 7 -2.50 5.75 6.94
CA PRO A 7 -3.20 5.70 5.65
C PRO A 7 -2.35 5.11 4.54
N GLU A 8 -1.05 5.43 4.50
CA GLU A 8 -0.11 4.80 3.55
C GLU A 8 -0.10 3.29 3.70
N ARG A 9 0.01 2.81 4.94
CA ARG A 9 0.05 1.37 5.20
C ARG A 9 -1.30 0.75 4.86
N ALA A 10 -2.42 1.41 5.12
CA ALA A 10 -3.75 0.93 4.80
C ALA A 10 -3.96 0.78 3.27
N VAL A 11 -3.63 1.81 2.50
CA VAL A 11 -3.70 1.77 1.03
C VAL A 11 -2.76 0.71 0.48
N LEU A 12 -1.50 0.71 0.93
CA LEU A 12 -0.51 -0.28 0.49
C LEU A 12 -0.99 -1.71 0.76
N TRP A 13 -1.54 -1.95 1.95
CA TRP A 13 -2.07 -3.26 2.33
C TRP A 13 -3.17 -3.73 1.38
N ALA A 14 -4.11 -2.85 1.05
CA ALA A 14 -5.21 -3.16 0.14
C ALA A 14 -4.71 -3.50 -1.28
N VAL A 15 -3.81 -2.69 -1.85
CA VAL A 15 -3.32 -2.91 -3.23
C VAL A 15 -2.38 -4.11 -3.36
N LEU A 16 -1.66 -4.47 -2.29
CA LEU A 16 -0.83 -5.68 -2.28
C LEU A 16 -1.68 -6.95 -2.34
N HIS A 17 -2.82 -6.97 -1.65
CA HIS A 17 -3.72 -8.13 -1.60
C HIS A 17 -4.59 -8.26 -2.84
N ASP A 18 -5.18 -7.16 -3.31
CA ASP A 18 -6.22 -7.23 -4.33
C ASP A 18 -5.82 -6.49 -5.62
N ALA A 19 -5.68 -7.25 -6.70
CA ALA A 19 -5.39 -6.73 -8.03
C ALA A 19 -6.50 -5.81 -8.55
N ALA A 20 -7.76 -6.08 -8.20
CA ALA A 20 -8.89 -5.25 -8.58
C ALA A 20 -8.84 -3.90 -7.86
N VAL A 21 -8.48 -3.87 -6.58
CA VAL A 21 -8.23 -2.62 -5.86
C VAL A 21 -7.09 -1.84 -6.51
N HIS A 22 -5.96 -2.49 -6.79
CA HIS A 22 -4.85 -1.85 -7.51
C HIS A 22 -5.29 -1.24 -8.85
N ARG A 23 -6.11 -1.95 -9.65
CA ARG A 23 -6.65 -1.41 -10.91
C ARG A 23 -7.61 -0.23 -10.69
N ARG A 24 -8.50 -0.32 -9.70
CA ARG A 24 -9.51 0.70 -9.39
C ARG A 24 -8.89 2.02 -8.93
N VAL A 25 -7.81 1.96 -8.16
CA VAL A 25 -7.16 3.16 -7.61
C VAL A 25 -5.86 3.53 -8.32
N GLY A 26 -5.37 2.68 -9.22
CA GLY A 26 -4.02 2.76 -9.79
C GLY A 26 -3.74 4.01 -10.62
N GLU A 27 -4.75 4.61 -11.26
CA GLU A 27 -4.57 5.87 -11.98
C GLU A 27 -4.35 7.06 -11.04
N ARG A 28 -4.94 7.03 -9.85
CA ARG A 28 -4.77 8.05 -8.81
C ARG A 28 -3.53 7.79 -7.95
N LEU A 29 -3.14 6.53 -7.83
CA LEU A 29 -2.06 6.11 -6.95
C LEU A 29 -0.71 6.13 -7.69
N HIS A 30 0.17 7.04 -7.32
CA HIS A 30 1.56 7.06 -7.75
C HIS A 30 2.52 7.01 -6.55
N ASP A 31 3.76 6.63 -6.80
CA ASP A 31 4.79 6.42 -5.79
C ASP A 31 5.09 7.69 -4.95
N GLY A 32 4.94 8.87 -5.57
CA GLY A 32 5.02 10.18 -4.94
C GLY A 32 4.07 10.39 -3.74
N LEU A 33 2.95 9.67 -3.68
CA LEU A 33 1.99 9.76 -2.57
C LEU A 33 2.47 9.08 -1.27
N PHE A 34 3.52 8.25 -1.35
CA PHE A 34 4.08 7.52 -0.21
C PHE A 34 5.33 8.24 0.33
N THR A 35 5.25 8.83 1.52
CA THR A 35 6.41 9.48 2.15
C THR A 35 7.41 8.46 2.68
N THR A 36 6.93 7.28 3.08
CA THR A 36 7.80 6.21 3.60
C THR A 36 8.50 5.49 2.45
N ALA A 37 9.84 5.48 2.44
CA ALA A 37 10.64 4.81 1.41
C ALA A 37 10.29 3.32 1.24
N PHE A 38 10.08 2.61 2.35
CA PHE A 38 9.63 1.22 2.35
C PHE A 38 8.29 1.02 1.62
N HIS A 39 7.29 1.86 1.91
CA HIS A 39 5.97 1.76 1.27
C HIS A 39 6.05 2.07 -0.22
N ARG A 40 6.85 3.08 -0.58
CA ARG A 40 7.10 3.45 -1.98
C ARG A 40 7.71 2.28 -2.75
N ALA A 41 8.75 1.66 -2.21
CA ALA A 41 9.39 0.49 -2.82
C ALA A 41 8.41 -0.69 -2.99
N CYS A 42 7.60 -0.98 -1.97
CA CYS A 42 6.56 -2.02 -2.05
C CYS A 42 5.51 -1.71 -3.12
N PHE A 43 5.07 -0.44 -3.23
CA PHE A 43 4.12 -0.03 -4.24
C PHE A 43 4.71 -0.14 -5.65
N THR A 44 5.94 0.30 -5.86
CA THR A 44 6.64 0.16 -7.15
C THR A 44 6.77 -1.30 -7.55
N ALA A 45 7.17 -2.19 -6.62
CA ALA A 45 7.24 -3.62 -6.86
C ALA A 45 5.87 -4.21 -7.21
N CYS A 46 4.82 -3.86 -6.46
CA CYS A 46 3.44 -4.24 -6.75
C CYS A 46 3.08 -3.86 -8.18
N ARG A 47 3.28 -2.60 -8.56
CA ARG A 47 2.91 -2.08 -9.89
C ARG A 47 3.64 -2.83 -11.00
N THR A 48 4.94 -3.09 -10.85
CA THR A 48 5.74 -3.88 -11.80
C THR A 48 5.22 -5.31 -11.94
N LEU A 49 4.94 -5.99 -10.83
CA LEU A 49 4.44 -7.37 -10.85
C LEU A 49 3.02 -7.43 -11.45
N ARG A 50 2.15 -6.46 -11.15
CA ARG A 50 0.81 -6.38 -11.74
C ARG A 50 0.86 -6.13 -13.25
N ALA A 51 1.77 -5.26 -13.71
CA ALA A 51 2.00 -5.02 -15.14
C ALA A 51 2.48 -6.30 -15.86
N ALA A 52 3.23 -7.15 -15.17
CA ALA A 52 3.62 -8.49 -15.65
C ALA A 52 2.51 -9.55 -15.54
N GLY A 53 1.29 -9.18 -15.12
CA GLY A 53 0.13 -10.08 -15.03
C GLY A 53 -0.01 -10.83 -13.71
N ALA A 54 0.75 -10.50 -12.67
CA ALA A 54 0.65 -11.19 -11.38
C ALA A 54 -0.72 -10.96 -10.71
N GLY A 55 -1.42 -12.06 -10.39
CA GLY A 55 -2.75 -12.05 -9.73
C GLY A 55 -2.70 -12.04 -8.20
N ARG A 56 -1.79 -12.79 -7.58
CA ARG A 56 -1.50 -12.73 -6.14
C ARG A 56 -0.02 -12.41 -5.97
N LEU A 57 0.31 -11.52 -5.05
CA LEU A 57 1.70 -11.16 -4.78
C LEU A 57 2.26 -12.04 -3.66
N GLU A 58 3.46 -12.54 -3.89
CA GLU A 58 4.25 -13.29 -2.92
C GLU A 58 5.42 -12.44 -2.42
N GLU A 59 5.83 -12.66 -1.17
CA GLU A 59 6.95 -11.92 -0.56
C GLU A 59 8.22 -12.02 -1.41
N THR A 60 8.53 -13.22 -1.88
CA THR A 60 9.71 -13.51 -2.72
C THR A 60 9.68 -12.71 -4.02
N ALA A 61 8.52 -12.65 -4.69
CA ALA A 61 8.35 -11.89 -5.93
C ALA A 61 8.49 -10.37 -5.69
N VAL A 62 7.91 -9.86 -4.59
CA VAL A 62 7.99 -8.44 -4.25
C VAL A 62 9.43 -8.04 -3.87
N CYS A 63 10.16 -8.91 -3.16
CA CYS A 63 11.57 -8.65 -2.82
C CYS A 63 12.52 -8.77 -4.02
N ALA A 64 12.16 -9.57 -5.02
CA ALA A 64 12.95 -9.76 -6.24
C ALA A 64 12.64 -8.71 -7.31
N ALA A 65 11.68 -7.80 -7.07
CA ALA A 65 11.32 -6.79 -8.04
C ALA A 65 12.51 -5.83 -8.34
N PRO A 66 12.68 -5.38 -9.58
CA PRO A 66 13.74 -4.44 -9.92
C PRO A 66 13.64 -3.16 -9.08
N GLY A 67 14.77 -2.71 -8.55
CA GLY A 67 14.85 -1.47 -7.79
C GLY A 67 14.38 -1.57 -6.33
N THR A 68 14.09 -2.78 -5.82
CA THR A 68 13.79 -2.98 -4.39
C THR A 68 14.95 -3.62 -3.64
N ALA A 69 15.40 -2.97 -2.57
CA ALA A 69 16.32 -3.53 -1.60
C ALA A 69 15.69 -3.40 -0.20
N PHE A 70 15.21 -4.51 0.34
CA PHE A 70 14.61 -4.56 1.68
C PHE A 70 15.56 -5.15 2.69
N SER A 71 15.70 -4.46 3.82
CA SER A 71 16.30 -4.99 5.05
C SER A 71 15.47 -6.14 5.64
N ASP A 72 16.06 -6.92 6.54
CA ASP A 72 15.37 -8.06 7.16
C ASP A 72 14.12 -7.67 7.96
N SER A 73 14.10 -6.47 8.55
CA SER A 73 12.95 -5.95 9.28
C SER A 73 11.81 -5.58 8.33
N GLU A 74 12.14 -4.97 7.18
CA GLU A 74 11.21 -4.64 6.10
C GLU A 74 10.62 -5.88 5.44
N ARG A 75 11.45 -6.89 5.16
CA ARG A 75 10.98 -8.20 4.66
C ARG A 75 9.98 -8.82 5.63
N ARG A 76 10.30 -8.85 6.93
CA ARG A 76 9.37 -9.33 7.98
C ARG A 76 8.10 -8.48 8.08
N ALA A 77 8.16 -7.18 7.82
CA ALA A 77 6.97 -6.32 7.77
C ALA A 77 6.10 -6.65 6.56
N LEU A 78 6.69 -6.76 5.38
CA LEU A 78 6.03 -7.14 4.13
C LEU A 78 5.38 -8.53 4.24
N ALA A 79 6.11 -9.52 4.75
CA ALA A 79 5.61 -10.88 4.98
C ALA A 79 4.35 -10.87 5.84
N ARG A 80 4.35 -10.08 6.92
CA ARG A 80 3.16 -9.92 7.79
C ARG A 80 2.00 -9.25 7.06
N MET A 81 2.27 -8.22 6.26
CA MET A 81 1.24 -7.54 5.48
C MET A 81 0.61 -8.48 4.44
N LEU A 82 1.41 -9.28 3.72
CA LEU A 82 0.91 -10.22 2.70
C LEU A 82 0.19 -11.43 3.31
N ARG A 83 0.52 -11.82 4.54
CA ARG A 83 -0.09 -12.98 5.20
C ARG A 83 -1.49 -12.70 5.77
N VAL A 84 -1.72 -11.48 6.25
CA VAL A 84 -2.97 -11.11 6.92
C VAL A 84 -3.80 -10.27 5.97
N GLU A 85 -5.09 -10.59 5.79
CA GLU A 85 -5.97 -9.75 4.99
C GLU A 85 -6.13 -8.34 5.59
N PRO A 86 -6.26 -7.30 4.76
CA PRO A 86 -6.64 -5.98 5.25
C PRO A 86 -8.02 -6.03 5.93
N PRO A 87 -8.21 -5.36 7.07
CA PRO A 87 -9.51 -5.27 7.74
C PRO A 87 -10.59 -4.74 6.79
N ALA A 88 -11.85 -5.17 6.97
CA ALA A 88 -12.98 -4.75 6.13
C ALA A 88 -13.03 -3.22 5.93
N ARG A 89 -12.94 -2.45 7.03
CA ARG A 89 -12.89 -0.98 6.98
C ARG A 89 -11.82 -0.40 6.05
N VAL A 90 -10.66 -1.05 5.92
CA VAL A 90 -9.61 -0.58 4.99
C VAL A 90 -10.02 -0.85 3.55
N ARG A 91 -10.61 -2.01 3.27
CA ARG A 91 -11.11 -2.36 1.93
C ARG A 91 -12.26 -1.45 1.51
N ASP A 92 -13.18 -1.19 2.44
CA ASP A 92 -14.40 -0.40 2.19
C ASP A 92 -14.08 1.09 1.98
N ASN A 93 -13.04 1.61 2.64
CA ASN A 93 -12.67 3.03 2.58
C ASN A 93 -11.40 3.29 1.75
N VAL A 94 -10.92 2.34 0.93
CA VAL A 94 -9.64 2.50 0.22
C VAL A 94 -9.63 3.71 -0.72
N ASP A 95 -10.76 4.03 -1.33
CA ASP A 95 -10.89 5.18 -2.23
C ASP A 95 -10.74 6.50 -1.48
N ASP A 96 -11.37 6.62 -0.30
CA ASP A 96 -11.20 7.77 0.59
C ASP A 96 -9.78 7.87 1.13
N LEU A 97 -9.16 6.74 1.44
CA LEU A 97 -7.77 6.69 1.89
C LEU A 97 -6.79 7.16 0.80
N VAL A 98 -7.05 6.83 -0.47
CA VAL A 98 -6.25 7.31 -1.60
C VAL A 98 -6.46 8.82 -1.80
N ALA A 99 -7.70 9.30 -1.77
CA ALA A 99 -8.00 10.74 -1.84
C ALA A 99 -7.29 11.51 -0.70
N ALA A 100 -7.29 10.93 0.49
CA ALA A 100 -6.54 11.42 1.65
C ALA A 100 -5.02 11.53 1.42
N LEU A 101 -4.41 10.53 0.78
CA LEU A 101 -2.99 10.56 0.45
C LEU A 101 -2.68 11.65 -0.58
N ASP A 102 -3.56 11.81 -1.57
CA ASP A 102 -3.46 12.83 -2.61
C ASP A 102 -3.62 14.25 -2.04
N ASP A 103 -4.64 14.48 -1.23
CA ASP A 103 -4.86 15.75 -0.52
C ASP A 103 -3.65 16.14 0.34
N ARG A 104 -3.06 15.16 1.05
CA ARG A 104 -1.84 15.37 1.83
C ARG A 104 -0.65 15.75 0.94
N ALA A 105 -0.49 15.11 -0.23
CA ALA A 105 0.57 15.45 -1.17
C ALA A 105 0.43 16.88 -1.71
N HIS A 106 -0.80 17.39 -1.77
CA HIS A 106 -1.14 18.77 -2.13
C HIS A 106 -1.16 19.75 -0.93
N GLY A 107 -0.70 19.32 0.25
CA GLY A 107 -0.60 20.16 1.44
C GLY A 107 -1.93 20.47 2.13
N ARG A 108 -3.01 19.74 1.83
CA ARG A 108 -4.32 19.92 2.47
C ARG A 108 -4.37 19.15 3.81
N VAL A 109 -5.06 19.73 4.79
CA VAL A 109 -5.27 19.10 6.10
C VAL A 109 -6.36 18.04 5.97
N VAL A 110 -6.01 16.78 6.24
CA VAL A 110 -6.95 15.64 6.16
C VAL A 110 -7.11 15.00 7.53
N ASN A 111 -8.35 14.82 7.99
CA ASN A 111 -8.62 14.09 9.23
C ASN A 111 -8.67 12.58 8.99
N LEU A 112 -7.48 12.00 8.84
CA LEU A 112 -7.25 10.61 8.42
C LEU A 112 -7.68 9.57 9.46
N LEU A 113 -7.84 9.98 10.72
CA LEU A 113 -8.16 9.07 11.83
C LEU A 113 -9.56 8.48 11.74
N ARG A 114 -10.51 9.16 11.08
CA ARG A 114 -11.90 8.66 10.90
C ARG A 114 -12.03 7.56 9.84
N LEU A 115 -11.07 7.46 8.93
CA LEU A 115 -11.12 6.49 7.82
C LEU A 115 -10.49 5.13 8.20
N VAL A 116 -9.72 5.10 9.30
CA VAL A 116 -8.91 3.93 9.67
C VAL A 116 -9.26 3.35 11.04
N ASN A 117 -9.87 4.14 11.94
CA ASN A 117 -10.30 3.69 13.27
C ASN A 117 -11.78 3.33 13.30
#